data_AF-A0AAW7DJ20-F1
#
_entry.id   AF-A0AAW7DJ20-F1
#
_cell.length_a   1.000
_cell.length_b   1.000
_cell.length_c   1.000
_cell.angle_alpha   90.00
_cell.angle_beta   90.00
_cell.angle_gamma   90.00
#
_symmetry.space_group_name_H-M   'P 1'
#
loop_
_entity.id
_entity.type
_entity.pdbx_description
1 polymer ?
#
loop_
_entity_poly.entity_id
_entity_poly.type
_entity_poly.pdbx_seq_one_letter_code
_entity_poly.pdbx_strand_id
1 'polypeptide(L)'
;MTKISPKDTDQFDNFVNKETTTFEDLTVFDRNNLAPISIDNQFGLIDKEGNVIIPLEYQKLVLTTVNAYSAQKENKWGIITKSNQILIPFEYDLTSDFIENICAVKKDGKWGFIDLLNQVVIPFEYDGCTDFRAGLAGVEKDGKWGMIDKNNQLIIAYQYEYLTPVDQNFATFGEATSLKIERPDILAYFPYFLSKENYLMHFGLISTKNELILSPISELPILESFENQAVIRQNYQLGYLKDGKDFVKFEQFTIDPYEEKILTQLGVMK
;
A
#
# COMPACT_ATOMS: atom_id res chain seq x y z
N MET A 1 -14.95 1.37 -33.11
CA MET A 1 -14.31 1.72 -31.84
C MET A 1 -14.29 3.23 -31.74
N THR A 2 -14.68 3.78 -30.60
CA THR A 2 -14.54 5.23 -30.35
C THR A 2 -13.05 5.54 -30.27
N LYS A 3 -12.63 6.62 -30.93
CA LYS A 3 -11.24 7.07 -30.95
C LYS A 3 -11.14 8.41 -30.24
N ILE A 4 -10.19 8.54 -29.34
CA ILE A 4 -9.99 9.72 -28.50
C ILE A 4 -8.73 10.46 -28.97
N SER A 5 -8.78 11.80 -28.94
CA SER A 5 -7.60 12.63 -29.17
C SER A 5 -6.93 12.97 -27.83
N PRO A 6 -5.59 13.07 -27.76
CA PRO A 6 -4.88 13.51 -26.57
C PRO A 6 -5.44 14.79 -25.94
N LYS A 7 -5.85 15.77 -26.76
CA LYS A 7 -6.40 17.05 -26.28
C LYS A 7 -7.76 16.99 -25.61
N ASP A 8 -8.47 15.88 -25.78
CA ASP A 8 -9.79 15.68 -25.19
C ASP A 8 -9.69 15.12 -23.77
N THR A 9 -8.49 14.73 -23.30
CA THR A 9 -8.28 14.06 -22.02
C THR A 9 -7.85 15.01 -20.90
N ASP A 10 -8.17 14.64 -19.66
CA ASP A 10 -7.83 15.44 -18.47
C ASP A 10 -6.31 15.55 -18.26
N GLN A 11 -5.52 14.63 -18.83
CA GLN A 11 -4.06 14.67 -18.80
C GLN A 11 -3.45 15.77 -19.68
N PHE A 12 -4.23 16.36 -20.58
CA PHE A 12 -3.74 17.38 -21.50
C PHE A 12 -3.72 18.77 -20.86
N ASP A 13 -2.51 19.24 -20.54
CA ASP A 13 -2.29 20.64 -20.13
C ASP A 13 -2.02 21.54 -21.34
N ASN A 14 -2.92 22.51 -21.59
CA ASN A 14 -2.80 23.50 -22.69
C ASN A 14 -1.57 24.41 -22.59
N PHE A 15 -0.92 24.53 -21.43
CA PHE A 15 0.29 25.34 -21.26
C PHE A 15 1.56 24.59 -21.64
N VAL A 16 1.53 23.25 -21.54
CA VAL A 16 2.71 22.40 -21.76
C VAL A 16 2.60 21.63 -23.10
N ASN A 17 1.38 21.28 -23.51
CA ASN A 17 1.10 20.44 -24.66
C ASN A 17 0.61 21.23 -25.89
N LYS A 18 0.74 20.63 -27.08
CA LYS A 18 0.43 21.22 -28.39
C LYS A 18 -0.50 20.31 -29.17
N GLU A 19 -1.08 20.80 -30.27
CA GLU A 19 -1.94 19.98 -31.17
C GLU A 19 -1.23 18.74 -31.76
N THR A 20 0.11 18.70 -31.74
CA THR A 20 0.91 17.55 -32.18
C THR A 20 1.23 16.54 -31.07
N THR A 21 0.82 16.83 -29.83
CA THR A 21 1.05 15.94 -28.67
C THR A 21 0.38 14.59 -28.89
N THR A 22 1.10 13.53 -28.61
CA THR A 22 0.65 12.14 -28.71
C THR A 22 0.28 11.58 -27.33
N PHE A 23 -0.34 10.40 -27.25
CA PHE A 23 -0.56 9.76 -25.97
C PHE A 23 0.73 9.31 -25.28
N GLU A 24 1.78 8.98 -26.04
CA GLU A 24 3.07 8.62 -25.47
C GLU A 24 3.74 9.79 -24.74
N ASP A 25 3.35 11.03 -25.08
CA ASP A 25 3.80 12.23 -24.37
C ASP A 25 3.02 12.51 -23.07
N LEU A 26 1.79 12.00 -22.95
CA LEU A 26 0.87 12.30 -21.84
C LEU A 26 0.82 11.22 -20.76
N THR A 27 1.09 9.97 -21.13
CA THR A 27 0.87 8.83 -20.23
C THR A 27 1.85 7.69 -20.51
N VAL A 28 1.95 6.79 -19.55
CA VAL A 28 2.80 5.60 -19.65
C VAL A 28 1.94 4.42 -20.07
N PHE A 29 2.35 3.77 -21.14
CA PHE A 29 1.75 2.54 -21.61
C PHE A 29 2.31 1.32 -20.87
N ASP A 30 1.44 0.37 -20.55
CA ASP A 30 1.84 -0.92 -20.00
C ASP A 30 2.59 -1.78 -21.06
N ARG A 31 3.09 -2.95 -20.64
CA ARG A 31 3.76 -3.91 -21.54
C ARG A 31 2.90 -4.42 -22.71
N ASN A 32 1.60 -4.15 -22.71
CA ASN A 32 0.65 -4.52 -23.76
C ASN A 32 0.24 -3.30 -24.61
N ASN A 33 0.95 -2.18 -24.47
CA ASN A 33 0.66 -0.92 -25.15
C ASN A 33 -0.72 -0.36 -24.80
N LEU A 34 -1.16 -0.50 -23.54
CA LEU A 34 -2.40 0.05 -23.03
C LEU A 34 -2.12 1.12 -21.97
N ALA A 35 -2.86 2.23 -22.00
CA ALA A 35 -2.73 3.30 -21.01
C ALA A 35 -4.09 3.73 -20.46
N PRO A 36 -4.20 3.94 -19.13
CA PRO A 36 -5.38 4.56 -18.55
C PRO A 36 -5.41 6.04 -18.92
N ILE A 37 -6.58 6.53 -19.28
CA ILE A 37 -6.86 7.95 -19.51
C ILE A 37 -8.15 8.34 -18.80
N SER A 38 -8.41 9.64 -18.71
CA SER A 38 -9.68 10.13 -18.17
C SER A 38 -10.20 11.32 -18.96
N ILE A 39 -11.52 11.44 -19.03
CA ILE A 39 -12.25 12.60 -19.55
C ILE A 39 -13.35 12.91 -18.54
N ASP A 40 -13.44 14.16 -18.10
CA ASP A 40 -14.45 14.59 -17.11
C ASP A 40 -14.44 13.71 -15.84
N ASN A 41 -13.24 13.30 -15.40
CA ASN A 41 -13.01 12.38 -14.28
C ASN A 41 -13.59 10.96 -14.46
N GLN A 42 -13.94 10.55 -15.68
CA GLN A 42 -14.28 9.17 -15.99
C GLN A 42 -13.10 8.48 -16.66
N PHE A 43 -12.65 7.40 -16.05
CA PHE A 43 -11.49 6.63 -16.48
C PHE A 43 -11.86 5.53 -17.46
N GLY A 44 -11.01 5.36 -18.46
CA GLY A 44 -11.04 4.25 -19.42
C GLY A 44 -9.63 3.82 -19.79
N LEU A 45 -9.52 2.92 -20.75
CA LEU A 45 -8.24 2.40 -21.24
C LEU A 45 -8.19 2.55 -22.75
N ILE A 46 -7.06 3.02 -23.26
CA ILE A 46 -6.82 3.17 -24.70
C ILE A 46 -5.58 2.38 -25.14
N ASP A 47 -5.50 2.09 -26.44
CA ASP A 47 -4.24 1.73 -27.10
C ASP A 47 -3.45 2.99 -27.53
N LYS A 48 -2.27 2.79 -28.14
CA LYS A 48 -1.39 3.88 -28.58
C LYS A 48 -2.01 4.78 -29.64
N GLU A 49 -2.90 4.22 -30.45
CA GLU A 49 -3.60 4.96 -31.48
C GLU A 49 -4.78 5.77 -30.92
N GLY A 50 -5.13 5.59 -29.64
CA GLY A 50 -6.25 6.27 -29.00
C GLY A 50 -7.59 5.53 -29.16
N ASN A 51 -7.58 4.28 -29.61
CA ASN A 51 -8.80 3.49 -29.64
C ASN A 51 -9.17 3.09 -28.21
N VAL A 52 -10.45 3.27 -27.86
CA VAL A 52 -10.97 2.89 -26.54
C VAL A 52 -11.07 1.37 -26.42
N ILE A 53 -10.32 0.81 -25.49
CA ILE A 53 -10.30 -0.61 -25.11
C ILE A 53 -11.23 -0.87 -23.91
N ILE A 54 -11.18 0.00 -22.90
CA ILE A 54 -12.12 0.02 -21.77
C ILE A 54 -12.87 1.36 -21.81
N PRO A 55 -14.21 1.36 -21.80
CA PRO A 55 -15.01 2.57 -21.86
C PRO A 55 -14.75 3.51 -20.67
N LEU A 56 -14.93 4.81 -20.91
CA LEU A 56 -14.79 5.86 -19.89
C LEU A 56 -16.06 5.94 -19.04
N GLU A 57 -16.24 4.95 -18.17
CA GLU A 57 -17.41 4.85 -17.28
C GLU A 57 -17.04 4.57 -15.82
N TYR A 58 -15.73 4.50 -15.52
CA TYR A 58 -15.22 4.19 -14.19
C TYR A 58 -14.80 5.45 -13.46
N GLN A 59 -15.09 5.52 -12.17
CA GLN A 59 -14.64 6.62 -11.30
C GLN A 59 -13.13 6.52 -11.02
N LYS A 60 -12.58 5.29 -11.05
CA LYS A 60 -11.15 4.99 -10.92
C LYS A 60 -10.82 3.73 -11.71
N LEU A 61 -9.59 3.65 -12.22
CA LEU A 61 -9.08 2.49 -12.93
C LEU A 61 -7.57 2.34 -12.65
N VAL A 62 -7.16 1.23 -12.04
CA VAL A 62 -5.77 1.00 -11.59
C VAL A 62 -5.32 -0.39 -12.03
N LEU A 63 -4.15 -0.48 -12.67
CA LEU A 63 -3.55 -1.75 -13.07
C LEU A 63 -3.13 -2.55 -11.83
N THR A 64 -3.41 -3.85 -11.84
CA THR A 64 -3.05 -4.81 -10.78
C THR A 64 -1.87 -5.68 -11.20
N THR A 65 -1.22 -6.31 -10.23
CA THR A 65 -0.13 -7.29 -10.45
C THR A 65 -0.55 -8.50 -11.31
N VAL A 66 -1.83 -8.88 -11.27
CA VAL A 66 -2.38 -10.02 -12.04
C VAL A 66 -2.83 -9.63 -13.46
N ASN A 67 -2.36 -8.48 -13.96
CA ASN A 67 -2.64 -8.03 -15.33
C ASN A 67 -4.15 -7.81 -15.61
N ALA A 68 -4.88 -7.45 -14.57
CA ALA A 68 -6.27 -6.98 -14.60
C ALA A 68 -6.33 -5.53 -14.07
N TYR A 69 -7.52 -4.92 -14.04
CA TYR A 69 -7.70 -3.59 -13.47
C TYR A 69 -8.65 -3.63 -12.28
N SER A 70 -8.21 -3.05 -11.16
CA SER A 70 -9.13 -2.64 -10.10
C SER A 70 -9.86 -1.39 -10.59
N ALA A 71 -11.18 -1.44 -10.55
CA ALA A 71 -12.03 -0.38 -11.08
C ALA A 71 -13.05 0.03 -10.02
N GLN A 72 -13.41 1.31 -10.00
CA GLN A 72 -14.46 1.84 -9.15
C GLN A 72 -15.66 2.26 -9.98
N LYS A 73 -16.85 1.76 -9.63
CA LYS A 73 -18.13 2.11 -10.25
C LYS A 73 -19.18 2.26 -9.15
N GLU A 74 -19.97 3.32 -9.19
CA GLU A 74 -21.01 3.61 -8.18
C GLU A 74 -20.48 3.55 -6.73
N ASN A 75 -19.26 4.09 -6.50
CA ASN A 75 -18.53 4.07 -5.23
C ASN A 75 -18.14 2.68 -4.71
N LYS A 76 -18.36 1.62 -5.49
CA LYS A 76 -17.93 0.26 -5.18
C LYS A 76 -16.77 -0.16 -6.06
N TRP A 77 -15.90 -0.98 -5.50
CA TRP A 77 -14.74 -1.54 -6.18
C TRP A 77 -15.03 -2.95 -6.67
N GLY A 78 -14.50 -3.25 -7.85
CA GLY A 78 -14.48 -4.56 -8.48
C GLY A 78 -13.20 -4.72 -9.29
N ILE A 79 -13.04 -5.87 -9.93
CA ILE A 79 -11.87 -6.15 -10.78
C ILE A 79 -12.36 -6.56 -12.15
N ILE A 80 -11.79 -5.94 -13.19
CA ILE A 80 -12.14 -6.18 -14.58
C ILE A 80 -10.92 -6.63 -15.38
N THR A 81 -11.16 -7.46 -16.39
CA THR A 81 -10.13 -7.81 -17.38
C THR A 81 -9.81 -6.61 -18.28
N LYS A 82 -8.74 -6.76 -19.08
CA LYS A 82 -8.41 -5.86 -20.20
C LYS A 82 -9.51 -5.74 -21.25
N SER A 83 -10.34 -6.76 -21.39
CA SER A 83 -11.50 -6.79 -22.29
C SER A 83 -12.77 -6.23 -21.64
N ASN A 84 -12.65 -5.54 -20.50
CA ASN A 84 -13.77 -4.97 -19.74
C ASN A 84 -14.77 -6.03 -19.23
N GLN A 85 -14.32 -7.27 -18.99
CA GLN A 85 -15.14 -8.31 -18.38
C GLN A 85 -14.98 -8.24 -16.86
N ILE A 86 -16.08 -8.34 -16.14
CA ILE A 86 -16.09 -8.35 -14.67
C ILE A 86 -15.53 -9.69 -14.17
N LEU A 87 -14.35 -9.65 -13.53
CA LEU A 87 -13.76 -10.78 -12.80
C LEU A 87 -14.29 -10.81 -11.37
N ILE A 88 -14.29 -9.66 -10.72
CA ILE A 88 -14.82 -9.47 -9.37
C ILE A 88 -15.91 -8.38 -9.43
N PRO A 89 -17.12 -8.65 -8.93
CA PRO A 89 -18.23 -7.71 -8.97
C PRO A 89 -17.96 -6.42 -8.18
N PHE A 90 -18.60 -5.33 -8.61
CA PHE A 90 -18.55 -4.02 -7.95
C PHE A 90 -19.41 -4.01 -6.67
N GLU A 91 -18.96 -4.71 -5.63
CA GLU A 91 -19.69 -4.79 -4.34
C GLU A 91 -18.84 -4.41 -3.12
N TYR A 92 -17.52 -4.27 -3.30
CA TYR A 92 -16.59 -3.98 -2.23
C TYR A 92 -16.44 -2.48 -1.96
N ASP A 93 -16.27 -2.12 -0.71
CA ASP A 93 -15.99 -0.73 -0.30
C ASP A 93 -14.57 -0.32 -0.70
N LEU A 94 -13.63 -1.26 -0.66
CA LEU A 94 -12.23 -1.12 -1.07
C LEU A 94 -11.64 -2.48 -1.48
N THR A 95 -10.66 -2.46 -2.37
CA THR A 95 -9.86 -3.64 -2.78
C THR A 95 -8.38 -3.28 -2.74
N SER A 96 -7.52 -4.17 -2.23
CA SER A 96 -6.06 -4.10 -2.46
C SER A 96 -5.68 -4.79 -3.76
N ASP A 97 -4.38 -4.98 -4.00
CA ASP A 97 -3.88 -5.79 -5.12
C ASP A 97 -3.92 -7.29 -4.77
N PHE A 98 -3.73 -8.15 -5.75
CA PHE A 98 -3.54 -9.59 -5.53
C PHE A 98 -2.11 -9.89 -5.13
N ILE A 99 -1.89 -10.15 -3.85
CA ILE A 99 -0.60 -10.55 -3.32
C ILE A 99 -0.67 -12.04 -2.94
N GLU A 100 0.25 -12.82 -3.48
CA GLU A 100 0.28 -14.28 -3.31
C GLU A 100 -1.05 -14.99 -3.65
N ASN A 101 -1.72 -14.52 -4.71
CA ASN A 101 -3.02 -14.96 -5.25
C ASN A 101 -4.24 -14.65 -4.36
N ILE A 102 -4.11 -13.76 -3.38
CA ILE A 102 -5.19 -13.35 -2.49
C ILE A 102 -5.29 -11.82 -2.52
N CYS A 103 -6.50 -11.29 -2.48
CA CYS A 103 -6.77 -9.85 -2.44
C CYS A 103 -7.46 -9.51 -1.11
N ALA A 104 -6.95 -8.50 -0.40
CA ALA A 104 -7.65 -7.95 0.75
C ALA A 104 -8.79 -7.06 0.27
N VAL A 105 -9.99 -7.30 0.78
CA VAL A 105 -11.20 -6.58 0.37
C VAL A 105 -11.98 -6.14 1.58
N LYS A 106 -12.56 -4.94 1.48
CA LYS A 106 -13.44 -4.39 2.51
C LYS A 106 -14.88 -4.50 2.05
N LYS A 107 -15.76 -5.06 2.89
CA LYS A 107 -17.20 -5.17 2.66
C LYS A 107 -17.93 -4.83 3.94
N ASP A 108 -18.91 -3.94 3.85
CA ASP A 108 -19.75 -3.50 4.96
C ASP A 108 -18.95 -3.06 6.19
N GLY A 109 -17.84 -2.35 5.93
CA GLY A 109 -16.97 -1.82 6.98
C GLY A 109 -15.92 -2.78 7.53
N LYS A 110 -15.92 -4.07 7.16
CA LYS A 110 -14.98 -5.09 7.64
C LYS A 110 -14.09 -5.61 6.51
N TRP A 111 -12.86 -5.97 6.87
CA TRP A 111 -11.89 -6.57 5.98
C TRP A 111 -11.95 -8.09 6.02
N GLY A 112 -11.79 -8.69 4.86
CA GLY A 112 -11.58 -10.12 4.63
C GLY A 112 -10.69 -10.29 3.41
N PHE A 113 -10.54 -11.55 2.96
CA PHE A 113 -9.69 -11.85 1.82
C PHE A 113 -10.40 -12.77 0.84
N ILE A 114 -10.24 -12.48 -0.46
CA ILE A 114 -10.81 -13.28 -1.56
C ILE A 114 -9.72 -13.82 -2.47
N ASP A 115 -10.01 -14.93 -3.15
CA ASP A 115 -9.20 -15.43 -4.26
C ASP A 115 -9.55 -14.75 -5.59
N LEU A 116 -8.86 -15.15 -6.66
CA LEU A 116 -9.10 -14.68 -8.03
C LEU A 116 -10.47 -15.07 -8.60
N LEU A 117 -11.18 -15.99 -7.96
CA LEU A 117 -12.53 -16.44 -8.32
C LEU A 117 -13.61 -15.75 -7.47
N ASN A 118 -13.25 -14.72 -6.71
CA ASN A 118 -14.12 -14.01 -5.78
C ASN A 118 -14.66 -14.90 -4.64
N GLN A 119 -13.98 -16.00 -4.32
CA GLN A 119 -14.32 -16.82 -3.16
C GLN A 119 -13.69 -16.24 -1.91
N VAL A 120 -14.46 -16.15 -0.84
CA VAL A 120 -13.97 -15.72 0.47
C VAL A 120 -13.03 -16.78 1.03
N VAL A 121 -11.74 -16.46 1.10
CA VAL A 121 -10.70 -17.29 1.71
C VAL A 121 -10.63 -17.02 3.20
N ILE A 122 -10.76 -15.74 3.59
CA ILE A 122 -10.76 -15.30 4.99
C ILE A 122 -11.99 -14.40 5.21
N PRO A 123 -12.84 -14.68 6.23
CA PRO A 123 -14.09 -13.96 6.47
C PRO A 123 -13.92 -12.45 6.69
N PHE A 124 -14.99 -11.69 6.41
CA PHE A 124 -15.09 -10.26 6.69
C PHE A 124 -15.32 -9.98 8.18
N GLU A 125 -14.29 -10.12 8.99
CA GLU A 125 -14.38 -9.93 10.45
C GLU A 125 -13.40 -8.88 11.02
N TYR A 126 -12.46 -8.41 10.20
CA TYR A 126 -11.36 -7.56 10.66
C TYR A 126 -11.65 -6.06 10.51
N ASP A 127 -11.13 -5.26 11.41
CA ASP A 127 -11.22 -3.79 11.36
C ASP A 127 -10.18 -3.19 10.38
N GLY A 128 -9.08 -3.91 10.18
CA GLY A 128 -7.97 -3.57 9.31
C GLY A 128 -7.13 -4.81 8.99
N CYS A 129 -6.35 -4.76 7.91
CA CYS A 129 -5.40 -5.80 7.58
C CYS A 129 -4.24 -5.23 6.76
N THR A 130 -3.11 -5.93 6.77
CA THR A 130 -2.04 -5.75 5.78
C THR A 130 -2.23 -6.73 4.63
N ASP A 131 -1.54 -6.49 3.51
CA ASP A 131 -1.41 -7.54 2.49
C ASP A 131 -0.65 -8.75 3.06
N PHE A 132 -0.84 -9.90 2.41
CA PHE A 132 -0.07 -11.10 2.70
C PHE A 132 1.40 -10.90 2.33
N ARG A 133 2.30 -11.38 3.18
CA ARG A 133 3.73 -11.46 2.92
C ARG A 133 4.30 -12.71 3.56
N ALA A 134 4.97 -13.54 2.77
CA ALA A 134 5.52 -14.82 3.19
C ALA A 134 4.47 -15.72 3.88
N GLY A 135 3.24 -15.74 3.37
CA GLY A 135 2.16 -16.54 3.90
C GLY A 135 1.48 -16.01 5.17
N LEU A 136 1.86 -14.82 5.64
CA LEU A 136 1.32 -14.18 6.85
C LEU A 136 0.68 -12.84 6.53
N ALA A 137 -0.28 -12.40 7.36
CA ALA A 137 -0.85 -11.06 7.30
C ALA A 137 -1.09 -10.51 8.71
N GLY A 138 -0.82 -9.23 8.90
CA GLY A 138 -1.28 -8.50 10.07
C GLY A 138 -2.78 -8.24 9.94
N VAL A 139 -3.53 -8.49 11.00
CA VAL A 139 -4.97 -8.23 11.04
C VAL A 139 -5.36 -7.53 12.33
N GLU A 140 -6.26 -6.58 12.23
CA GLU A 140 -6.77 -5.82 13.35
C GLU A 140 -8.16 -6.32 13.74
N LYS A 141 -8.36 -6.55 15.04
CA LYS A 141 -9.65 -6.88 15.63
C LYS A 141 -9.79 -6.15 16.96
N ASP A 142 -10.90 -5.45 17.15
CA ASP A 142 -11.22 -4.70 18.37
C ASP A 142 -10.12 -3.69 18.77
N GLY A 143 -9.48 -3.09 17.77
CA GLY A 143 -8.46 -2.06 17.94
C GLY A 143 -7.05 -2.57 18.28
N LYS A 144 -6.81 -3.89 18.21
CA LYS A 144 -5.48 -4.47 18.39
C LYS A 144 -5.12 -5.35 17.20
N TRP A 145 -3.84 -5.30 16.84
CA TRP A 145 -3.25 -6.08 15.77
C TRP A 145 -2.73 -7.43 16.30
N GLY A 146 -3.06 -8.47 15.55
CA GLY A 146 -2.49 -9.81 15.62
C GLY A 146 -2.00 -10.23 14.23
N MET A 147 -1.60 -11.49 14.09
CA MET A 147 -1.10 -12.02 12.82
C MET A 147 -1.75 -13.35 12.54
N ILE A 148 -2.16 -13.56 11.29
CA ILE A 148 -2.77 -14.80 10.82
C ILE A 148 -1.99 -15.40 9.66
N ASP A 149 -2.18 -16.71 9.45
CA ASP A 149 -1.79 -17.39 8.22
C ASP A 149 -2.92 -17.35 7.16
N LYS A 150 -2.65 -17.95 6.00
CA LYS A 150 -3.63 -18.07 4.90
C LYS A 150 -4.86 -18.94 5.21
N ASN A 151 -4.82 -19.73 6.28
CA ASN A 151 -5.95 -20.55 6.75
C ASN A 151 -6.77 -19.83 7.84
N ASN A 152 -6.52 -18.54 8.05
CA ASN A 152 -7.09 -17.75 9.13
C ASN A 152 -6.71 -18.24 10.54
N GLN A 153 -5.58 -18.95 10.69
CA GLN A 153 -5.08 -19.36 12.00
C GLN A 153 -4.30 -18.23 12.63
N LEU A 154 -4.66 -17.90 13.87
CA LEU A 154 -3.97 -16.87 14.65
C LEU A 154 -2.57 -17.36 15.05
N ILE A 155 -1.55 -16.71 14.50
CA ILE A 155 -0.13 -16.96 14.78
C ILE A 155 0.34 -16.08 15.95
N ILE A 156 -0.05 -14.81 15.97
CA ILE A 156 0.23 -13.87 17.06
C ILE A 156 -1.09 -13.25 17.54
N ALA A 157 -1.29 -13.26 18.86
CA ALA A 157 -2.50 -12.73 19.48
C ALA A 157 -2.70 -11.23 19.27
N TYR A 158 -3.95 -10.77 19.33
CA TYR A 158 -4.33 -9.36 19.22
C TYR A 158 -3.86 -8.56 20.44
N GLN A 159 -2.65 -8.02 20.39
CA GLN A 159 -2.07 -7.27 21.53
C GLN A 159 -1.27 -6.04 21.10
N TYR A 160 -1.00 -5.87 19.82
CA TYR A 160 -0.16 -4.79 19.30
C TYR A 160 -0.99 -3.60 18.82
N GLU A 161 -0.41 -2.41 18.82
CA GLU A 161 -1.02 -1.23 18.19
C GLU A 161 -0.82 -1.22 16.68
N TYR A 162 0.24 -1.88 16.23
CA TYR A 162 0.56 -2.12 14.84
C TYR A 162 1.38 -3.41 14.74
N LEU A 163 1.06 -4.25 13.77
CA LEU A 163 1.82 -5.46 13.49
C LEU A 163 1.76 -5.77 12.00
N THR A 164 2.92 -5.98 11.37
CA THR A 164 2.98 -6.43 9.97
C THR A 164 4.11 -7.44 9.78
N PRO A 165 3.88 -8.50 8.98
CA PRO A 165 4.92 -9.48 8.67
C PRO A 165 6.07 -8.84 7.88
N VAL A 166 7.29 -9.21 8.25
CA VAL A 166 8.51 -8.92 7.47
C VAL A 166 8.77 -10.07 6.53
N ASP A 167 8.79 -11.28 7.09
CA ASP A 167 8.93 -12.55 6.39
C ASP A 167 8.27 -13.67 7.21
N GLN A 168 8.57 -14.93 6.89
CA GLN A 168 8.04 -16.10 7.61
C GLN A 168 8.53 -16.25 9.07
N ASN A 169 9.58 -15.51 9.45
CA ASN A 169 10.26 -15.63 10.74
C ASN A 169 10.04 -14.41 11.64
N PHE A 170 9.81 -13.23 11.04
CA PHE A 170 9.77 -11.97 11.75
C PHE A 170 8.55 -11.12 11.41
N ALA A 171 8.08 -10.37 12.41
CA ALA A 171 7.10 -9.32 12.26
C ALA A 171 7.62 -8.04 12.92
N THR A 172 7.35 -6.90 12.29
CA THR A 172 7.58 -5.60 12.91
C THR A 172 6.34 -5.17 13.66
N PHE A 173 6.53 -4.62 14.85
CA PHE A 173 5.47 -4.13 15.70
C PHE A 173 5.72 -2.68 16.08
N GLY A 174 4.64 -1.91 16.22
CA GLY A 174 4.70 -0.51 16.65
C GLY A 174 4.36 -0.33 18.13
N GLU A 175 5.07 0.59 18.77
CA GLU A 175 4.78 1.09 20.11
C GLU A 175 4.71 2.62 20.08
N ALA A 176 3.60 3.18 20.57
CA ALA A 176 3.43 4.62 20.69
C ALA A 176 4.43 5.23 21.68
N THR A 177 5.05 6.32 21.25
CA THR A 177 5.84 7.21 22.10
C THR A 177 4.92 8.20 22.83
N SER A 178 5.49 9.07 23.67
CA SER A 178 4.77 10.17 24.30
C SER A 178 4.59 11.39 23.39
N LEU A 179 5.19 11.41 22.19
CA LEU A 179 5.11 12.55 21.28
C LEU A 179 3.83 12.48 20.44
N LYS A 180 2.89 13.38 20.73
CA LYS A 180 1.65 13.53 19.95
C LYS A 180 1.84 14.50 18.80
N ILE A 181 1.37 14.13 17.61
CA ILE A 181 1.43 14.93 16.38
C ILE A 181 0.03 15.47 16.05
N GLU A 182 -0.16 16.79 16.13
CA GLU A 182 -1.44 17.46 15.83
C GLU A 182 -1.37 18.24 14.51
N ARG A 183 -0.99 17.53 13.43
CA ARG A 183 -0.71 18.13 12.12
C ARG A 183 -1.34 17.30 10.99
N PRO A 184 -2.60 17.63 10.60
CA PRO A 184 -3.38 16.84 9.65
C PRO A 184 -2.69 16.58 8.30
N ASP A 185 -1.86 17.52 7.86
CA ASP A 185 -1.07 17.42 6.64
C ASP A 185 -0.05 16.27 6.71
N ILE A 186 0.61 16.08 7.85
CA ILE A 186 1.58 14.99 8.06
C ILE A 186 0.85 13.65 8.17
N LEU A 187 -0.30 13.64 8.86
CA LEU A 187 -1.12 12.42 9.01
C LEU A 187 -1.46 11.80 7.64
N ALA A 188 -1.66 12.65 6.63
CA ALA A 188 -1.96 12.21 5.27
C ALA A 188 -0.76 11.62 4.52
N TYR A 189 0.47 12.12 4.78
CA TYR A 189 1.68 11.62 4.12
C TYR A 189 2.30 10.40 4.80
N PHE A 190 2.09 10.26 6.11
CA PHE A 190 2.82 9.33 6.95
C PHE A 190 1.88 8.50 7.85
N PRO A 191 0.90 7.78 7.27
CA PRO A 191 -0.16 7.12 8.05
C PRO A 191 0.35 6.00 8.95
N TYR A 192 1.49 5.39 8.62
CA TYR A 192 2.07 4.29 9.40
C TYR A 192 2.93 4.76 10.58
N PHE A 193 3.21 6.06 10.71
CA PHE A 193 4.09 6.59 11.75
C PHE A 193 3.38 6.80 13.09
N LEU A 194 2.05 6.69 13.11
CA LEU A 194 1.25 7.18 14.21
C LEU A 194 0.28 6.13 14.72
N SER A 195 0.11 6.11 16.04
CA SER A 195 -0.97 5.36 16.66
C SER A 195 -2.33 5.95 16.27
N LYS A 196 -3.41 5.24 16.59
CA LYS A 196 -4.78 5.73 16.35
C LYS A 196 -5.09 7.08 17.00
N GLU A 197 -4.36 7.42 18.06
CA GLU A 197 -4.52 8.67 18.80
C GLU A 197 -3.49 9.74 18.37
N ASN A 198 -2.81 9.53 17.23
CA ASN A 198 -1.81 10.40 16.63
C ASN A 198 -0.51 10.55 17.44
N TYR A 199 -0.09 9.51 18.17
CA TYR A 199 1.22 9.48 18.81
C TYR A 199 2.25 8.87 17.87
N LEU A 200 3.43 9.49 17.74
CA LEU A 200 4.57 8.93 17.01
C LEU A 200 4.86 7.52 17.52
N MET A 201 5.01 6.56 16.62
CA MET A 201 5.39 5.20 16.94
C MET A 201 6.86 4.96 16.65
N HIS A 202 7.49 4.15 17.49
CA HIS A 202 8.71 3.45 17.13
C HIS A 202 8.40 1.98 16.86
N PHE A 203 9.25 1.35 16.06
CA PHE A 203 9.07 0.01 15.57
C PHE A 203 10.17 -0.90 16.05
N GLY A 204 9.75 -2.05 16.58
CA GLY A 204 10.60 -3.15 16.97
C GLY A 204 10.42 -4.34 16.04
N LEU A 205 11.09 -5.44 16.40
CA LEU A 205 10.99 -6.70 15.72
C LEU A 205 10.70 -7.82 16.72
N ILE A 206 9.75 -8.68 16.38
CA ILE A 206 9.48 -9.93 17.09
C ILE A 206 9.61 -11.11 16.13
N SER A 207 9.87 -12.30 16.66
CA SER A 207 9.71 -13.52 15.90
C SER A 207 8.23 -13.86 15.71
N THR A 208 7.91 -14.72 14.73
CA THR A 208 6.56 -15.27 14.55
C THR A 208 6.10 -16.16 15.72
N LYS A 209 7.00 -16.47 16.66
CA LYS A 209 6.69 -17.11 17.96
C LYS A 209 6.43 -16.11 19.08
N ASN A 210 6.31 -14.83 18.76
CA ASN A 210 6.06 -13.73 19.69
C ASN A 210 7.23 -13.49 20.68
N GLU A 211 8.47 -13.75 20.25
CA GLU A 211 9.68 -13.47 21.04
C GLU A 211 10.28 -12.12 20.61
N LEU A 212 10.65 -11.27 21.57
CA LEU A 212 11.28 -9.98 21.28
C LEU A 212 12.67 -10.19 20.68
N ILE A 213 12.88 -9.68 19.47
CA ILE A 213 14.18 -9.68 18.77
C ILE A 213 14.85 -8.31 18.89
N LEU A 214 14.05 -7.24 18.72
CA LEU A 214 14.52 -5.87 18.79
C LEU A 214 13.46 -4.98 19.45
N SER A 215 13.85 -4.25 20.49
CA SER A 215 13.01 -3.23 21.11
C SER A 215 12.64 -2.11 20.12
N PRO A 216 11.53 -1.39 20.32
CA PRO A 216 11.09 -0.34 19.40
C PRO A 216 12.04 0.86 19.37
N ILE A 217 12.97 0.84 18.41
CA ILE A 217 13.97 1.90 18.20
C ILE A 217 13.91 2.47 16.80
N SER A 218 13.24 1.80 15.87
CA SER A 218 13.19 2.26 14.49
C SER A 218 12.07 3.27 14.28
N GLU A 219 12.30 4.32 13.50
CA GLU A 219 11.29 5.35 13.22
C GLU A 219 10.30 4.93 12.12
N LEU A 220 10.57 3.80 11.45
CA LEU A 220 9.72 3.21 10.42
C LEU A 220 9.50 1.72 10.67
N PRO A 221 8.38 1.14 10.21
CA PRO A 221 8.21 -0.31 10.19
C PRO A 221 9.41 -0.98 9.52
N ILE A 222 9.95 -2.00 10.18
CA ILE A 222 11.03 -2.83 9.64
C ILE A 222 10.39 -3.78 8.64
N LEU A 223 10.62 -3.60 7.34
CA LEU A 223 10.00 -4.42 6.29
C LEU A 223 11.01 -5.27 5.52
N GLU A 224 12.29 -5.17 5.86
CA GLU A 224 13.37 -5.90 5.22
C GLU A 224 14.31 -6.52 6.25
N SER A 225 14.82 -7.70 5.93
CA SER A 225 15.91 -8.33 6.64
C SER A 225 16.94 -8.86 5.65
N PHE A 226 18.22 -8.67 5.95
CA PHE A 226 19.33 -9.18 5.15
C PHE A 226 20.23 -10.06 6.03
N GLU A 227 20.54 -11.27 5.59
CA GLU A 227 21.37 -12.23 6.37
C GLU A 227 20.89 -12.43 7.83
N ASN A 228 19.58 -12.47 8.06
CA ASN A 228 18.93 -12.53 9.39
C ASN A 228 19.14 -11.30 10.27
N GLN A 229 19.57 -10.17 9.72
CA GLN A 229 19.63 -8.89 10.40
C GLN A 229 18.51 -7.98 9.91
N ALA A 230 17.83 -7.34 10.85
CA ALA A 230 16.83 -6.32 10.57
C ALA A 230 17.50 -5.10 9.90
N VAL A 231 16.94 -4.65 8.77
CA VAL A 231 17.25 -3.33 8.24
C VAL A 231 16.41 -2.31 9.00
N ILE A 232 17.07 -1.45 9.77
CA ILE A 232 16.39 -0.47 10.60
C ILE A 232 16.73 0.96 10.17
N ARG A 233 15.83 1.87 10.51
CA ARG A 233 16.03 3.31 10.42
C ARG A 233 16.23 3.90 11.81
N GLN A 234 17.38 4.52 12.07
CA GLN A 234 17.67 5.23 13.32
C GLN A 234 18.18 6.64 12.98
N ASN A 235 17.58 7.69 13.57
CA ASN A 235 17.84 9.08 13.21
C ASN A 235 17.75 9.29 11.69
N TYR A 236 16.78 8.64 11.05
CA TYR A 236 16.52 8.63 9.61
C TYR A 236 17.66 8.15 8.72
N GLN A 237 18.63 7.45 9.31
CA GLN A 237 19.67 6.75 8.57
C GLN A 237 19.31 5.27 8.51
N LEU A 238 19.43 4.67 7.32
CA LEU A 238 19.26 3.23 7.14
C LEU A 238 20.55 2.51 7.54
N GLY A 239 20.39 1.38 8.20
CA GLY A 239 21.49 0.54 8.63
C GLY A 239 21.02 -0.75 9.29
N TYR A 240 21.93 -1.39 10.00
CA TYR A 240 21.68 -2.61 10.75
C TYR A 240 22.33 -2.53 12.12
N LEU A 241 21.96 -3.43 13.04
CA LEU A 241 22.62 -3.56 14.34
C LEU A 241 23.69 -4.65 14.28
N LYS A 242 24.96 -4.24 14.33
CA LYS A 242 26.07 -5.16 14.55
C LYS A 242 26.02 -5.69 15.98
N ASP A 243 26.13 -7.00 16.13
CA ASP A 243 26.05 -7.72 17.40
C ASP A 243 24.77 -7.39 18.21
N GLY A 244 23.70 -6.98 17.51
CA GLY A 244 22.42 -6.60 18.09
C GLY A 244 22.41 -5.28 18.87
N LYS A 245 23.47 -4.47 18.80
CA LYS A 245 23.60 -3.24 19.61
C LYS A 245 24.15 -2.05 18.85
N ASP A 246 25.21 -2.25 18.08
CA ASP A 246 25.93 -1.14 17.46
C ASP A 246 25.32 -0.82 16.09
N PHE A 247 24.71 0.36 15.96
CA PHE A 247 24.14 0.78 14.68
C PHE A 247 25.23 1.05 13.65
N VAL A 248 25.16 0.34 12.53
CA VAL A 248 26.05 0.50 11.38
C VAL A 248 25.23 1.02 10.21
N LYS A 249 25.49 2.28 9.83
CA LYS A 249 24.85 2.96 8.71
C LYS A 249 25.26 2.34 7.37
N PHE A 250 24.32 2.25 6.43
CA PHE A 250 24.63 2.01 5.02
C PHE A 250 25.18 3.27 4.34
N GLU A 251 26.37 3.18 3.73
CA GLU A 251 27.02 4.35 3.10
C GLU A 251 26.27 4.92 1.90
N GLN A 252 25.43 4.12 1.23
CA GLN A 252 24.74 4.50 -0.01
C GLN A 252 23.40 5.21 0.22
N PHE A 253 22.94 5.33 1.47
CA PHE A 253 21.65 5.93 1.79
C PHE A 253 21.84 7.26 2.54
N THR A 254 21.48 8.34 1.86
CA THR A 254 21.29 9.67 2.45
C THR A 254 19.80 9.98 2.48
N ILE A 255 19.34 10.61 3.56
CA ILE A 255 17.97 11.11 3.63
C ILE A 255 17.75 12.15 2.51
N ASP A 256 16.54 12.19 1.97
CA ASP A 256 16.15 13.26 1.07
C ASP A 256 16.19 14.62 1.82
N PRO A 257 16.89 15.65 1.30
CA PRO A 257 17.03 16.93 2.01
C PRO A 257 15.70 17.65 2.30
N TYR A 258 14.66 17.40 1.50
CA TYR A 258 13.33 17.96 1.73
C TYR A 258 12.62 17.22 2.87
N GLU A 259 12.72 15.89 2.92
CA GLU A 259 12.24 15.06 4.04
C GLU A 259 12.93 15.49 5.35
N GLU A 260 14.25 15.64 5.35
CA GLU A 260 15.04 16.09 6.51
C GLU A 260 14.55 17.45 7.05
N LYS A 261 14.35 18.42 6.15
CA LYS A 261 13.86 19.75 6.50
C LYS A 261 12.47 19.70 7.14
N ILE A 262 11.56 18.91 6.57
CA ILE A 262 10.21 18.72 7.11
C ILE A 262 10.32 18.13 8.52
N LEU A 263 11.02 17.01 8.68
CA LEU A 263 11.13 16.31 9.96
C LEU A 263 11.76 17.17 11.06
N THR A 264 12.74 18.00 10.70
CA THR A 264 13.39 18.96 11.61
C THR A 264 12.41 20.05 12.05
N GLN A 265 11.64 20.63 11.10
CA GLN A 265 10.61 21.63 11.42
C GLN A 265 9.50 21.09 12.33
N LEU A 266 9.28 19.78 12.29
CA LEU A 266 8.28 19.09 13.10
C LEU A 266 8.81 18.66 14.47
N GLY A 267 10.10 18.87 14.75
CA GLY A 267 10.75 18.43 15.99
C GLY A 267 10.86 16.92 16.12
N VAL A 268 10.66 16.18 15.02
CA VAL A 268 10.82 14.71 14.98
C VAL A 268 12.30 14.35 14.83
N MET A 269 13.04 15.13 14.04
CA MET A 269 14.50 15.07 13.93
C MET A 269 15.11 16.28 14.66
N LYS A 270 16.28 16.08 15.31
CA LYS A 270 17.02 17.12 16.04
C LYS A 270 18.29 17.53 15.31
#